data_AF-A0A0G0S8D2-F1
#
_entry.id   AF-A0A0G0S8D2-F1
#
_cell.length_a   1.000
_cell.length_b   1.000
_cell.length_c   1.000
_cell.angle_alpha   90.00
_cell.angle_beta   90.00
_cell.angle_gamma   90.00
#
_symmetry.space_group_name_H-M   'P 1'
#
loop_
_entity.id
_entity.type
_entity.pdbx_description
1 polymer ?
#
loop_
_entity_poly.entity_id
_entity_poly.type
_entity_poly.pdbx_seq_one_letter_code
_entity_poly.pdbx_strand_id
1 'polypeptide(L)'
;RIVKDGVLLWEYNFPFEMRNYLLAPWRSALAQGQAISVLIRAHQLTGDERYAQSAHQGYRAFYYKARDHEGGVLDDQDGFIWLEEYIVKPPNHVLNGFIWALWGVRDYAVYFENSHAQNLWEECLKTLEANLKNYDIGFWTSYDWTQGYDGDLPIMPSSLYYQELHSIQMLGMYNLTGNKLYLDYYEKWSSYLQSYWKRVISQTWKIYFKVRYF
;
A
#
# COMPACT_ATOMS: atom_id res chain seq x y z
N ARG A 1 17.57 -10.40 -1.51
CA ARG A 1 18.74 -10.05 -2.36
C ARG A 1 19.26 -8.69 -1.91
N ILE A 2 20.58 -8.46 -1.88
CA ILE A 2 21.13 -7.10 -1.68
C ILE A 2 21.44 -6.51 -3.05
N VAL A 3 20.99 -5.29 -3.31
CA VAL A 3 21.22 -4.56 -4.56
C VAL A 3 22.10 -3.33 -4.32
N LYS A 4 22.26 -2.45 -5.33
CA LYS A 4 23.03 -1.21 -5.21
C LYS A 4 22.65 -0.42 -3.93
N ASP A 5 23.64 0.29 -3.39
CA ASP A 5 23.54 1.09 -2.15
C ASP A 5 23.16 0.28 -0.90
N GLY A 6 23.34 -1.05 -0.95
CA GLY A 6 23.13 -1.95 0.18
C GLY A 6 21.67 -2.14 0.56
N VAL A 7 20.75 -1.92 -0.38
CA VAL A 7 19.31 -2.16 -0.16
C VAL A 7 19.05 -3.66 -0.10
N LEU A 8 18.47 -4.14 1.00
CA LEU A 8 17.99 -5.52 1.12
C LEU A 8 16.55 -5.63 0.62
N LEU A 9 16.33 -6.45 -0.39
CA LEU A 9 15.01 -6.70 -0.96
C LEU A 9 14.49 -8.10 -0.60
N TRP A 10 13.24 -8.15 -0.14
CA TRP A 10 12.42 -9.36 -0.10
C TRP A 10 11.60 -9.43 -1.39
N GLU A 11 12.14 -10.12 -2.39
CA GLU A 11 11.57 -10.21 -3.73
C GLU A 11 10.65 -11.43 -3.88
N TYR A 12 9.69 -11.31 -4.78
CA TYR A 12 8.85 -12.40 -5.24
C TYR A 12 9.46 -13.02 -6.50
N ASN A 13 9.82 -14.30 -6.42
CA ASN A 13 10.48 -15.04 -7.50
C ASN A 13 9.50 -15.78 -8.43
N PHE A 14 8.28 -15.29 -8.55
CA PHE A 14 7.27 -15.82 -9.45
C PHE A 14 6.61 -14.69 -10.24
N PRO A 15 6.21 -14.91 -11.50
CA PRO A 15 5.48 -13.91 -12.26
C PRO A 15 4.08 -13.72 -11.66
N PHE A 16 3.59 -12.49 -11.70
CA PHE A 16 2.26 -12.15 -11.17
C PHE A 16 1.52 -11.26 -12.15
N GLU A 17 0.23 -11.52 -12.35
CA GLU A 17 -0.62 -10.72 -13.21
C GLU A 17 -1.79 -10.17 -12.40
N MET A 18 -1.94 -8.85 -12.43
CA MET A 18 -3.10 -8.17 -11.87
C MET A 18 -3.73 -7.28 -12.95
N ARG A 19 -3.24 -6.04 -13.06
CA ARG A 19 -3.54 -5.13 -14.19
C ARG A 19 -2.40 -5.03 -15.20
N ASN A 20 -1.22 -5.43 -14.78
CA ASN A 20 -0.04 -5.48 -15.61
C ASN A 20 0.66 -6.76 -15.24
N TYR A 21 1.41 -7.27 -16.21
CA TYR A 21 2.24 -8.44 -16.00
C TYR A 21 3.54 -8.02 -15.28
N LEU A 22 3.80 -8.64 -14.13
CA LEU A 22 5.05 -8.51 -13.39
C LEU A 22 5.93 -9.72 -13.67
N LEU A 23 7.11 -9.46 -14.20
CA LEU A 23 8.16 -10.47 -14.38
C LEU A 23 8.89 -10.71 -13.07
N ALA A 24 9.23 -11.97 -12.79
CA ALA A 24 10.09 -12.32 -11.67
C ALA A 24 11.56 -11.92 -11.95
N PRO A 25 12.34 -11.53 -10.92
CA PRO A 25 11.88 -11.17 -9.58
C PRO A 25 11.24 -9.77 -9.56
N TRP A 26 10.21 -9.59 -8.73
CA TRP A 26 9.62 -8.27 -8.49
C TRP A 26 9.61 -7.93 -7.00
N ARG A 27 9.52 -6.62 -6.70
CA ARG A 27 9.58 -6.06 -5.34
C ARG A 27 8.32 -5.26 -5.01
N SER A 28 8.08 -5.08 -3.71
CA SER A 28 6.85 -4.46 -3.19
C SER A 28 7.12 -3.63 -1.95
N ALA A 29 6.58 -2.42 -1.87
CA ALA A 29 6.60 -1.63 -0.63
C ALA A 29 5.89 -2.34 0.52
N LEU A 30 4.80 -3.08 0.24
CA LEU A 30 4.08 -3.89 1.22
C LEU A 30 5.02 -4.93 1.84
N ALA A 31 5.71 -5.71 1.00
CA ALA A 31 6.64 -6.74 1.46
C ALA A 31 7.76 -6.13 2.31
N GLN A 32 8.36 -5.02 1.86
CA GLN A 32 9.41 -4.33 2.61
C GLN A 32 8.89 -3.84 3.97
N GLY A 33 7.74 -3.18 4.01
CA GLY A 33 7.15 -2.65 5.24
C GLY A 33 6.81 -3.75 6.25
N GLN A 34 6.17 -4.83 5.80
CA GLN A 34 5.83 -5.97 6.66
C GLN A 34 7.08 -6.67 7.21
N ALA A 35 8.10 -6.90 6.37
CA ALA A 35 9.35 -7.50 6.81
C ALA A 35 10.04 -6.64 7.87
N ILE A 36 10.08 -5.32 7.68
CA ILE A 36 10.64 -4.38 8.66
C ILE A 36 9.88 -4.44 9.99
N SER A 37 8.54 -4.43 9.97
CA SER A 37 7.72 -4.58 11.18
C SER A 37 8.02 -5.88 11.93
N VAL A 38 8.19 -6.99 11.23
CA VAL A 38 8.55 -8.29 11.82
C VAL A 38 9.96 -8.25 12.43
N LEU A 39 10.94 -7.72 11.70
CA LEU A 39 12.32 -7.63 12.16
C LEU A 39 12.46 -6.74 13.40
N ILE A 40 11.76 -5.61 13.44
CA ILE A 40 11.72 -4.72 14.61
C ILE A 40 11.19 -5.48 15.84
N ARG A 41 10.08 -6.21 15.70
CA ARG A 41 9.51 -7.00 16.81
C ARG A 41 10.44 -8.14 17.24
N ALA A 42 11.10 -8.80 16.28
CA ALA A 42 12.10 -9.82 16.57
C ALA A 42 13.30 -9.23 17.34
N HIS A 43 13.80 -8.07 16.94
CA HIS A 43 14.86 -7.36 17.65
C HIS A 43 14.42 -6.98 19.08
N GLN A 44 13.23 -6.41 19.24
CA GLN A 44 12.67 -6.06 20.55
C GLN A 44 12.59 -7.25 21.51
N LEU A 45 12.22 -8.44 21.00
CA LEU A 45 12.05 -9.64 21.82
C LEU A 45 13.37 -10.34 22.16
N THR A 46 14.38 -10.22 21.30
CA THR A 46 15.59 -11.05 21.38
C THR A 46 16.87 -10.26 21.68
N GLY A 47 16.90 -8.96 21.39
CA GLY A 47 18.13 -8.15 21.40
C GLY A 47 19.16 -8.54 20.32
N ASP A 48 18.78 -9.38 19.34
CA ASP A 48 19.69 -9.83 18.30
C ASP A 48 19.84 -8.79 17.19
N GLU A 49 20.99 -8.11 17.19
CA GLU A 49 21.34 -7.03 16.26
C GLU A 49 21.21 -7.40 14.77
N ARG A 50 21.22 -8.68 14.40
CA ARG A 50 21.00 -9.11 13.01
C ARG A 50 19.64 -8.68 12.48
N TYR A 51 18.63 -8.62 13.36
CA TYR A 51 17.29 -8.15 12.99
C TYR A 51 17.26 -6.65 12.75
N ALA A 52 17.90 -5.86 13.63
CA ALA A 52 18.02 -4.41 13.45
C ALA A 52 18.80 -4.07 12.17
N GLN A 53 19.93 -4.74 11.94
CA GLN A 53 20.74 -4.57 10.73
C GLN A 53 19.94 -4.88 9.46
N SER A 54 19.17 -5.97 9.46
CA SER A 54 18.31 -6.33 8.32
C SER A 54 17.19 -5.33 8.12
N ALA A 55 16.60 -4.80 9.19
CA ALA A 55 15.58 -3.75 9.11
C ALA A 55 16.15 -2.47 8.50
N HIS A 56 17.35 -2.04 8.90
CA HIS A 56 18.04 -0.89 8.31
C HIS A 56 18.32 -1.10 6.81
N GLN A 57 18.85 -2.26 6.41
CA GLN A 57 19.11 -2.55 5.00
C GLN A 57 17.82 -2.61 4.18
N GLY A 58 16.75 -3.18 4.73
CA GLY A 58 15.44 -3.27 4.09
C GLY A 58 14.75 -1.91 3.94
N TYR A 59 14.87 -1.06 4.96
CA TYR A 59 14.31 0.28 4.97
C TYR A 59 14.93 1.17 3.88
N ARG A 60 16.16 0.89 3.43
CA ARG A 60 16.80 1.68 2.37
C ARG A 60 16.01 1.73 1.07
N ALA A 61 15.12 0.75 0.82
CA ALA A 61 14.22 0.76 -0.32
C ALA A 61 13.33 2.02 -0.36
N PHE A 62 12.96 2.55 0.81
CA PHE A 62 12.13 3.74 0.98
C PHE A 62 12.87 5.07 0.80
N TYR A 63 14.19 5.07 0.56
CA TYR A 63 14.89 6.30 0.15
C TYR A 63 14.72 6.63 -1.33
N TYR A 64 14.24 5.67 -2.13
CA TYR A 64 14.34 5.78 -3.58
C TYR A 64 13.00 5.58 -4.28
N LYS A 65 12.81 6.42 -5.30
CA LYS A 65 11.78 6.23 -6.32
C LYS A 65 12.12 5.03 -7.18
N ALA A 66 11.12 4.24 -7.51
CA ALA A 66 11.29 3.01 -8.25
C ALA A 66 11.82 3.23 -9.67
N ARG A 67 11.49 4.39 -10.28
CA ARG A 67 11.99 4.81 -11.59
C ARG A 67 13.48 5.19 -11.59
N ASP A 68 14.02 5.55 -10.43
CA ASP A 68 15.38 6.08 -10.28
C ASP A 68 16.35 5.04 -9.67
N HIS A 69 15.83 3.97 -9.05
CA HIS A 69 16.65 2.96 -8.37
C HIS A 69 16.04 1.55 -8.40
N GLU A 70 16.88 0.53 -8.63
CA GLU A 70 16.47 -0.89 -8.68
C GLU A 70 15.98 -1.45 -7.34
N GLY A 71 16.28 -0.78 -6.24
CA GLY A 71 15.74 -1.08 -4.91
C GLY A 71 14.60 -0.17 -4.47
N GLY A 72 14.26 0.84 -5.27
CA GLY A 72 13.28 1.85 -4.89
C GLY A 72 11.85 1.33 -4.92
N VAL A 73 11.06 1.71 -3.93
CA VAL A 73 9.63 1.31 -3.81
C VAL A 73 8.69 2.52 -3.71
N LEU A 74 9.22 3.73 -3.86
CA LEU A 74 8.43 4.94 -3.91
C LEU A 74 8.00 5.30 -5.34
N ASP A 75 6.88 5.99 -5.46
CA ASP A 75 6.52 6.77 -6.64
C ASP A 75 6.18 8.21 -6.24
N ASP A 76 6.31 9.14 -7.18
CA ASP A 76 5.84 10.52 -7.02
C ASP A 76 4.89 10.89 -8.15
N GLN A 77 3.66 11.22 -7.78
CA GLN A 77 2.62 11.62 -8.72
C GLN A 77 1.84 12.80 -8.17
N ASP A 78 1.68 13.84 -9.00
CA ASP A 78 0.91 15.05 -8.68
C ASP A 78 1.31 15.75 -7.37
N GLY A 79 2.59 15.65 -6.99
CA GLY A 79 3.12 16.21 -5.74
C GLY A 79 2.89 15.34 -4.50
N PHE A 80 2.38 14.12 -4.67
CA PHE A 80 2.19 13.13 -3.62
C PHE A 80 3.21 12.00 -3.71
N ILE A 81 3.52 11.39 -2.56
CA ILE A 81 4.48 10.29 -2.44
C ILE A 81 3.75 9.00 -2.13
N TRP A 82 3.94 8.00 -3.00
CA TRP A 82 3.27 6.72 -2.95
C TRP A 82 4.24 5.60 -2.56
N LEU A 83 3.76 4.69 -1.72
CA LEU A 83 4.41 3.42 -1.39
C LEU A 83 3.80 2.33 -2.28
N GLU A 84 4.53 1.89 -3.31
CA GLU A 84 3.95 1.03 -4.34
C GLU A 84 3.98 -0.46 -3.97
N GLU A 85 2.80 -1.07 -3.88
CA GLU A 85 2.67 -2.53 -3.72
C GLU A 85 3.23 -3.26 -4.94
N TYR A 86 2.99 -2.72 -6.13
CA TYR A 86 3.42 -3.27 -7.40
C TYR A 86 4.13 -2.19 -8.22
N ILE A 87 5.40 -2.40 -8.53
CA ILE A 87 6.18 -1.48 -9.36
C ILE A 87 5.82 -1.71 -10.83
N VAL A 88 4.81 -1.00 -11.32
CA VAL A 88 4.30 -1.09 -12.70
C VAL A 88 4.23 0.28 -13.36
N LYS A 89 4.10 0.30 -14.69
CA LYS A 89 3.91 1.54 -15.46
C LYS A 89 2.69 1.41 -16.39
N PRO A 90 1.71 2.32 -16.31
CA PRO A 90 1.57 3.38 -15.30
C PRO A 90 1.32 2.82 -13.88
N PRO A 91 1.63 3.57 -12.80
CA PRO A 91 1.43 3.11 -11.43
C PRO A 91 -0.05 2.86 -11.11
N ASN A 92 -0.31 1.91 -10.20
CA ASN A 92 -1.67 1.51 -9.86
C ASN A 92 -2.15 2.13 -8.53
N HIS A 93 -1.25 2.57 -7.65
CA HIS A 93 -1.60 3.10 -6.32
C HIS A 93 -2.56 2.18 -5.56
N VAL A 94 -2.12 0.96 -5.24
CA VAL A 94 -2.96 -0.02 -4.53
C VAL A 94 -3.14 0.41 -3.07
N LEU A 95 -4.39 0.61 -2.65
CA LEU A 95 -4.72 1.22 -1.35
C LEU A 95 -4.21 0.38 -0.18
N ASN A 96 -4.56 -0.91 -0.17
CA ASN A 96 -4.26 -1.77 0.96
C ASN A 96 -2.74 -1.91 1.18
N GLY A 97 -1.96 -2.09 0.11
CA GLY A 97 -0.52 -2.24 0.20
C GLY A 97 0.21 -0.96 0.55
N PHE A 98 -0.30 0.18 0.07
CA PHE A 98 0.17 1.49 0.53
C PHE A 98 0.07 1.62 2.05
N ILE A 99 -1.10 1.31 2.63
CA ILE A 99 -1.32 1.44 4.09
C ILE A 99 -0.47 0.44 4.88
N TRP A 100 -0.35 -0.81 4.42
CA TRP A 100 0.50 -1.81 5.07
C TRP A 100 1.98 -1.43 5.04
N ALA A 101 2.46 -0.90 3.92
CA ALA A 101 3.81 -0.38 3.81
C ALA A 101 4.02 0.82 4.74
N LEU A 102 3.04 1.70 4.81
CA LEU A 102 3.06 2.91 5.65
C LEU A 102 3.16 2.57 7.14
N TRP A 103 2.49 1.52 7.61
CA TRP A 103 2.66 1.03 8.99
C TRP A 103 4.08 0.51 9.26
N GLY A 104 4.73 -0.13 8.27
CA GLY A 104 6.13 -0.52 8.37
C GLY A 104 7.09 0.68 8.45
N VAL A 105 6.84 1.72 7.65
CA VAL A 105 7.57 3.00 7.74
C VAL A 105 7.39 3.63 9.12
N ARG A 106 6.17 3.63 9.66
CA ARG A 106 5.88 4.14 11.00
C ARG A 106 6.61 3.38 12.09
N ASP A 107 6.56 2.04 12.05
CA ASP A 107 7.23 1.19 13.02
C ASP A 107 8.73 1.48 13.03
N TYR A 108 9.34 1.63 11.85
CA TYR A 108 10.75 2.01 11.71
C TYR A 108 11.03 3.43 12.24
N ALA A 109 10.17 4.40 11.92
CA ALA A 109 10.29 5.79 12.36
C ALA A 109 10.27 5.92 13.89
N VAL A 110 9.35 5.19 14.54
CA VAL A 110 9.19 5.21 16.00
C VAL A 110 10.30 4.44 16.68
N TYR A 111 10.63 3.24 16.19
CA TYR A 111 11.56 2.36 16.88
C TYR A 111 13.02 2.82 16.80
N PHE A 112 13.43 3.36 15.66
CA PHE A 112 14.80 3.83 15.44
C PHE A 112 14.94 5.36 15.51
N GLU A 113 13.88 6.08 15.88
CA GLU A 113 13.85 7.55 15.93
C GLU A 113 14.37 8.20 14.63
N ASN A 114 14.04 7.59 13.48
CA ASN A 114 14.61 7.98 12.20
C ASN A 114 13.84 9.17 11.58
N SER A 115 14.52 10.31 11.44
CA SER A 115 13.92 11.56 10.93
C SER A 115 13.42 11.46 9.48
N HIS A 116 14.11 10.73 8.61
CA HIS A 116 13.64 10.53 7.24
C HIS A 116 12.35 9.71 7.22
N ALA A 117 12.26 8.66 8.03
CA ALA A 117 11.05 7.84 8.13
C ALA A 117 9.87 8.60 8.74
N GLN A 118 10.13 9.48 9.71
CA GLN A 118 9.11 10.40 10.24
C GLN A 118 8.58 11.33 9.15
N ASN A 119 9.46 11.94 8.37
CA ASN A 119 9.05 12.80 7.25
C ASN A 119 8.27 12.02 6.18
N LEU A 120 8.74 10.83 5.80
CA LEU A 120 8.05 9.99 4.83
C LEU A 120 6.66 9.56 5.31
N TRP A 121 6.51 9.24 6.60
CA TRP A 121 5.22 8.98 7.23
C TRP A 121 4.27 10.18 7.06
N GLU A 122 4.71 11.40 7.37
CA GLU A 122 3.90 12.61 7.24
C GLU A 122 3.54 12.93 5.77
N GLU A 123 4.46 12.72 4.82
CA GLU A 123 4.18 12.90 3.39
C GLU A 123 3.17 11.86 2.87
N CYS A 124 3.27 10.62 3.34
CA CYS A 124 2.34 9.56 3.00
C CYS A 124 0.96 9.78 3.65
N LEU A 125 0.87 10.34 4.85
CA LEU A 125 -0.41 10.75 5.44
C LEU A 125 -1.10 11.79 4.56
N LYS A 126 -0.40 12.86 4.16
CA LYS A 126 -0.94 13.86 3.23
C LYS A 126 -1.41 13.24 1.92
N THR A 127 -0.65 12.28 1.40
CA THR A 127 -0.99 11.53 0.19
C THR A 127 -2.27 10.74 0.36
N LEU A 128 -2.39 9.98 1.45
CA LEU A 128 -3.59 9.20 1.73
C LEU A 128 -4.82 10.11 1.88
N GLU A 129 -4.74 11.12 2.74
CA GLU A 129 -5.86 12.01 3.07
C GLU A 129 -6.38 12.75 1.83
N ALA A 130 -5.50 13.19 0.95
CA ALA A 130 -5.90 13.88 -0.29
C ALA A 130 -6.58 12.96 -1.31
N ASN A 131 -6.28 11.65 -1.26
CA ASN A 131 -6.64 10.70 -2.31
C ASN A 131 -7.65 9.62 -1.89
N LEU A 132 -8.02 9.50 -0.61
CA LEU A 132 -9.03 8.54 -0.14
C LEU A 132 -10.34 8.59 -0.94
N LYS A 133 -10.77 9.79 -1.34
CA LYS A 133 -11.97 9.99 -2.16
C LYS A 133 -11.91 9.26 -3.51
N ASN A 134 -10.72 9.05 -4.07
CA ASN A 134 -10.54 8.42 -5.37
C ASN A 134 -10.76 6.91 -5.31
N TYR A 135 -10.65 6.31 -4.11
CA TYR A 135 -10.96 4.90 -3.88
C TYR A 135 -12.42 4.67 -3.54
N ASP A 136 -13.21 5.72 -3.28
CA ASP A 136 -14.62 5.60 -2.95
C ASP A 136 -15.48 5.75 -4.21
N ILE A 137 -16.09 4.65 -4.63
CA ILE A 137 -16.93 4.62 -5.85
C ILE A 137 -18.42 4.78 -5.53
N GLY A 138 -18.76 5.28 -4.33
CA GLY A 138 -20.09 5.64 -3.87
C GLY A 138 -20.92 4.46 -3.29
N PHE A 139 -20.61 3.24 -3.72
CA PHE A 139 -21.24 2.01 -3.20
C PHE A 139 -20.24 0.99 -2.68
N TRP A 140 -18.96 1.16 -2.98
CA TRP A 140 -17.88 0.24 -2.62
C TRP A 140 -16.55 0.98 -2.62
N THR A 141 -15.46 0.29 -2.31
CA THR A 141 -14.10 0.78 -2.56
C THR A 141 -13.53 0.20 -3.86
N SER A 142 -12.76 0.98 -4.61
CA SER A 142 -11.87 0.41 -5.62
C SER A 142 -10.66 -0.22 -4.92
N TYR A 143 -10.05 -1.21 -5.57
CA TYR A 143 -8.83 -1.83 -5.07
C TYR A 143 -7.60 -0.94 -5.26
N ASP A 144 -7.59 -0.24 -6.39
CA ASP A 144 -6.49 0.59 -6.86
C ASP A 144 -7.03 1.92 -7.39
N TRP A 145 -6.13 2.89 -7.53
CA TRP A 145 -6.40 4.15 -8.17
C TRP A 145 -5.50 4.32 -9.39
N THR A 146 -6.01 3.82 -10.50
CA THR A 146 -5.34 3.84 -11.79
C THR A 146 -5.47 5.22 -12.43
N GLN A 147 -4.40 6.01 -12.37
CA GLN A 147 -4.26 7.23 -13.16
C GLN A 147 -3.48 6.94 -14.44
N GLY A 148 -3.89 7.53 -15.58
CA GLY A 148 -3.16 7.43 -16.84
C GLY A 148 -3.33 6.13 -17.62
N TYR A 149 -4.22 5.23 -17.18
CA TYR A 149 -4.76 4.19 -18.02
C TYR A 149 -5.81 4.79 -18.98
N ASP A 150 -5.81 4.37 -20.25
CA ASP A 150 -6.83 4.81 -21.21
C ASP A 150 -8.22 4.61 -20.61
N GLY A 151 -9.10 5.61 -20.78
CA GLY A 151 -10.42 5.71 -20.14
C GLY A 151 -11.39 4.56 -20.45
N ASP A 152 -10.95 3.57 -21.21
CA ASP A 152 -11.66 2.34 -21.49
C ASP A 152 -11.54 1.30 -20.37
N LEU A 153 -10.51 1.35 -19.51
CA LEU A 153 -10.35 0.33 -18.47
C LEU A 153 -11.37 0.51 -17.33
N PRO A 154 -12.16 -0.53 -17.01
CA PRO A 154 -13.12 -0.42 -15.93
C PRO A 154 -12.40 -0.28 -14.57
N ILE A 155 -13.01 0.54 -13.71
CA ILE A 155 -12.67 0.59 -12.28
C ILE A 155 -12.77 -0.84 -11.72
N MET A 156 -11.81 -1.25 -10.89
CA MET A 156 -11.84 -2.54 -10.24
C MET A 156 -12.39 -2.39 -8.82
N PRO A 157 -13.65 -2.81 -8.55
CA PRO A 157 -14.13 -2.92 -7.18
C PRO A 157 -13.24 -3.88 -6.40
N SER A 158 -12.99 -3.56 -5.14
CA SER A 158 -12.32 -4.47 -4.21
C SER A 158 -13.17 -5.74 -4.00
N SER A 159 -12.54 -6.85 -3.62
CA SER A 159 -13.27 -8.05 -3.20
C SER A 159 -13.98 -7.80 -1.86
N LEU A 160 -14.87 -8.69 -1.43
CA LEU A 160 -15.49 -8.60 -0.10
C LEU A 160 -14.45 -8.49 1.02
N TYR A 161 -13.41 -9.33 0.94
CA TYR A 161 -12.29 -9.30 1.88
C TYR A 161 -11.59 -7.94 1.88
N TYR A 162 -11.26 -7.40 0.71
CA TYR A 162 -10.55 -6.12 0.62
C TYR A 162 -11.42 -4.94 1.04
N GLN A 163 -12.74 -4.98 0.83
CA GLN A 163 -13.64 -3.96 1.35
C GLN A 163 -13.61 -3.91 2.88
N GLU A 164 -13.68 -5.07 3.53
CA GLU A 164 -13.56 -5.17 4.99
C GLU A 164 -12.18 -4.70 5.46
N LEU A 165 -11.12 -5.12 4.76
CA LEU A 165 -9.76 -4.71 5.07
C LEU A 165 -9.57 -3.19 4.95
N HIS A 166 -10.05 -2.56 3.88
CA HIS A 166 -9.96 -1.10 3.70
C HIS A 166 -10.66 -0.37 4.85
N SER A 167 -11.85 -0.80 5.25
CA SER A 167 -12.54 -0.22 6.40
C SER A 167 -11.70 -0.35 7.68
N ILE A 168 -11.23 -1.56 8.00
CA ILE A 168 -10.43 -1.80 9.23
C ILE A 168 -9.10 -1.03 9.19
N GLN A 169 -8.48 -0.88 8.02
CA GLN A 169 -7.29 -0.06 7.84
C GLN A 169 -7.56 1.41 8.17
N MET A 170 -8.73 1.95 7.79
CA MET A 170 -9.12 3.31 8.19
C MET A 170 -9.28 3.42 9.71
N LEU A 171 -9.89 2.45 10.37
CA LEU A 171 -9.94 2.42 11.84
C LEU A 171 -8.54 2.37 12.46
N GLY A 172 -7.63 1.58 11.88
CA GLY A 172 -6.22 1.54 12.26
C GLY A 172 -5.54 2.91 12.12
N MET A 173 -5.76 3.61 11.00
CA MET A 173 -5.24 4.95 10.78
C MET A 173 -5.80 5.97 11.78
N TYR A 174 -7.09 5.90 12.11
CA TYR A 174 -7.68 6.73 13.16
C TYR A 174 -6.99 6.49 14.51
N ASN A 175 -6.81 5.23 14.90
CA ASN A 175 -6.15 4.90 16.17
C ASN A 175 -4.68 5.36 16.25
N LEU A 176 -3.99 5.41 15.10
CA LEU A 176 -2.59 5.84 15.03
C LEU A 176 -2.41 7.36 14.97
N THR A 177 -3.39 8.10 14.44
CA THR A 177 -3.26 9.53 14.12
C THR A 177 -4.20 10.45 14.91
N GLY A 178 -5.32 9.92 15.40
CA GLY A 178 -6.42 10.70 15.97
C GLY A 178 -7.22 11.51 14.93
N ASN A 179 -6.88 11.43 13.63
CA ASN A 179 -7.54 12.22 12.59
C ASN A 179 -8.92 11.63 12.27
N LYS A 180 -9.98 12.39 12.54
CA LYS A 180 -11.39 11.98 12.36
C LYS A 180 -11.75 11.65 10.92
N LEU A 181 -11.01 12.16 9.92
CA LEU A 181 -11.22 11.80 8.52
C LEU A 181 -11.22 10.27 8.32
N TYR A 182 -10.27 9.57 8.95
CA TYR A 182 -10.19 8.11 8.85
C TYR A 182 -11.37 7.43 9.54
N LEU A 183 -11.86 7.96 10.66
CA LEU A 183 -13.04 7.44 11.32
C LEU A 183 -14.29 7.58 10.43
N ASP A 184 -14.44 8.74 9.78
CA ASP A 184 -15.54 8.99 8.85
C ASP A 184 -15.52 8.00 7.68
N TYR A 185 -14.34 7.72 7.11
CA TYR A 185 -14.18 6.71 6.06
C TYR A 185 -14.41 5.28 6.56
N TYR A 186 -13.96 4.94 7.78
CA TYR A 186 -14.27 3.65 8.40
C TYR A 186 -15.78 3.43 8.51
N GLU A 187 -16.52 4.39 9.07
CA GLU A 187 -17.97 4.29 9.22
C GLU A 187 -18.66 4.20 7.86
N LYS A 188 -18.26 5.05 6.92
CA LYS A 188 -18.81 5.08 5.56
C LYS A 188 -18.59 3.75 4.84
N TRP A 189 -17.37 3.26 4.76
CA TRP A 189 -17.04 2.02 4.04
C TRP A 189 -17.55 0.77 4.75
N SER A 190 -17.66 0.79 6.08
CA SER A 190 -18.32 -0.28 6.85
C SER A 190 -19.82 -0.33 6.57
N SER A 191 -20.49 0.82 6.40
CA SER A 191 -21.91 0.87 6.04
C SER A 191 -22.19 0.20 4.68
N TYR A 192 -21.22 0.18 3.77
CA TYR A 192 -21.37 -0.44 2.45
C TYR A 192 -21.48 -1.96 2.56
N LEU A 193 -20.75 -2.57 3.49
CA LEU A 193 -20.81 -4.01 3.79
C LEU A 193 -22.18 -4.42 4.37
N GLN A 194 -22.83 -3.52 5.09
CA GLN A 194 -24.14 -3.77 5.70
C GLN A 194 -25.28 -3.68 4.69
N SER A 195 -25.11 -2.91 3.60
CA SER A 195 -26.14 -2.76 2.57
C SER A 195 -26.18 -3.95 1.61
N TYR A 196 -27.35 -4.61 1.53
CA TYR A 196 -27.59 -5.68 0.55
C TYR A 196 -27.40 -5.20 -0.89
N TRP A 197 -28.01 -4.07 -1.25
CA TRP A 197 -27.96 -3.53 -2.61
C TRP A 197 -26.54 -3.15 -3.04
N LYS A 198 -25.75 -2.52 -2.15
CA LYS A 198 -24.37 -2.16 -2.46
C LYS A 198 -23.49 -3.39 -2.70
N ARG A 199 -23.67 -4.46 -1.90
CA ARG A 199 -23.00 -5.74 -2.13
C ARG A 199 -23.36 -6.35 -3.48
N VAL A 200 -24.65 -6.36 -3.85
CA VAL A 200 -25.08 -6.86 -5.17
C VAL A 200 -24.46 -6.03 -6.31
N ILE A 201 -24.51 -4.70 -6.22
CA ILE A 201 -23.92 -3.80 -7.23
C ILE A 201 -22.42 -4.06 -7.37
N SER A 202 -21.69 -4.17 -6.25
CA SER A 202 -20.25 -4.48 -6.22
C SER A 202 -19.93 -5.78 -6.96
N GLN A 203 -20.68 -6.85 -6.70
CA GLN A 203 -20.44 -8.15 -7.34
C GLN A 203 -20.75 -8.10 -8.84
N THR A 204 -21.83 -7.43 -9.25
CA THR A 204 -22.14 -7.22 -10.68
C THR A 204 -21.04 -6.42 -11.38
N TRP A 205 -20.56 -5.35 -10.76
CA TRP A 205 -19.43 -4.58 -11.29
C TRP A 205 -18.14 -5.38 -11.34
N LYS A 206 -17.88 -6.26 -10.36
CA LYS A 206 -16.71 -7.13 -10.37
C LYS A 206 -16.76 -8.16 -11.50
N ILE A 207 -17.95 -8.69 -11.81
CA ILE A 207 -18.17 -9.57 -12.96
C ILE A 207 -17.93 -8.79 -14.26
N TYR A 208 -18.51 -7.60 -14.40
CA TYR A 208 -18.29 -6.73 -15.57
C TYR A 208 -16.81 -6.41 -15.78
N PHE A 209 -16.10 -6.02 -14.71
CA PHE A 209 -14.66 -5.81 -14.74
C PHE A 209 -13.93 -7.04 -15.27
N LYS A 210 -14.21 -8.23 -14.74
CA LYS A 210 -13.55 -9.47 -15.18
C LYS A 210 -13.81 -9.79 -16.66
N VAL A 211 -15.03 -9.59 -17.16
CA VAL A 211 -15.39 -9.87 -18.57
C VAL A 211 -14.77 -8.87 -19.55
N ARG A 212 -14.56 -7.62 -19.13
CA ARG A 212 -13.93 -6.58 -19.96
C ARG A 212 -12.40 -6.65 -19.94
N TYR A 213 -11.83 -7.23 -18.88
CA TYR A 213 -10.40 -7.22 -18.64
C TYR A 213 -9.73 -8.56 -18.98
N PHE A 214 -10.42 -9.68 -18.77
CA PHE A 214 -9.99 -11.05 -19.15
C PHE A 214 -10.87 -11.59 -20.27
#